data_AF-A0A3N4KUB9-F1
#
_entry.id   AF-A0A3N4KUB9-F1
#
_cell.length_a   1.000
_cell.length_b   1.000
_cell.length_c   1.000
_cell.angle_alpha   90.00
_cell.angle_beta   90.00
_cell.angle_gamma   90.00
#
_symmetry.space_group_name_H-M   'P 1'
#
loop_
_entity.id
_entity.type
_entity.pdbx_description
1 polymer ?
#
loop_
_entity_poly.entity_id
_entity_poly.type
_entity_poly.pdbx_seq_one_letter_code
_entity_poly.pdbx_strand_id
1 'polypeptide(L)' 'YSSFSAERSRVMGKSKYSRRPVRVLRAASGSSAFAPEQGIRYDGLYLVVNCFERRSNGEVYWLFELHKV' A
#
# COMPACT_ATOMS: atom_id res chain seq x y z
N TYR A 1 22.71 -0.19 -2.46
CA TYR A 1 21.42 0.42 -2.82
C TYR A 1 20.26 -0.38 -2.20
N SER A 2 19.52 0.27 -1.29
CA SER A 2 18.09 0.02 -0.98
C SER A 2 17.59 -1.40 -0.63
N SER A 3 18.10 -2.00 0.47
CA SER A 3 17.49 -3.23 1.04
C SER A 3 16.15 -2.98 1.73
N PHE A 4 15.88 -1.75 2.21
CA PHE A 4 14.68 -1.41 2.98
C PHE A 4 13.38 -1.34 2.16
N SER A 5 13.43 -1.00 0.86
CA SER A 5 12.24 -0.89 0.00
C SER A 5 11.66 -2.27 -0.36
N ALA A 6 12.56 -3.25 -0.60
CA ALA A 6 12.17 -4.60 -0.98
C ALA A 6 11.48 -5.35 0.18
N GLU A 7 11.95 -5.18 1.41
CA GLU A 7 11.43 -5.93 2.56
C GLU A 7 9.98 -5.55 2.90
N ARG A 8 9.64 -4.26 2.88
CA ARG A 8 8.28 -3.76 3.10
C ARG A 8 7.30 -4.25 2.03
N SER A 9 7.74 -4.22 0.77
CA SER A 9 6.96 -4.74 -0.37
C SER A 9 6.73 -6.26 -0.26
N ARG A 10 7.70 -7.01 0.29
CA ARG A 10 7.59 -8.46 0.53
C ARG A 10 6.49 -8.81 1.53
N VAL A 11 6.30 -8.02 2.58
CA VAL A 11 5.24 -8.25 3.58
C VAL A 11 3.85 -8.05 2.97
N MET A 12 3.68 -7.03 2.13
CA MET A 12 2.43 -6.81 1.38
C MET A 12 2.13 -7.97 0.43
N GLY A 13 3.16 -8.48 -0.25
CA GLY A 13 3.05 -9.70 -1.05
C GLY A 13 2.58 -10.92 -0.23
N LYS A 14 3.10 -11.12 0.99
CA LYS A 14 2.63 -12.20 1.89
C LYS A 14 1.17 -12.03 2.33
N SER A 15 0.72 -10.80 2.55
CA SER A 15 -0.69 -10.51 2.89
C SER A 15 -1.64 -10.99 1.80
N LYS A 16 -1.28 -10.80 0.52
CA LYS A 16 -2.04 -11.34 -0.63
C LYS A 16 -2.26 -12.86 -0.52
N TYR A 17 -1.19 -13.64 -0.32
CA TYR A 17 -1.28 -15.11 -0.24
C TYR A 17 -2.01 -15.59 1.01
N SER A 18 -1.78 -14.94 2.15
CA SER A 18 -2.39 -15.33 3.42
C SER A 18 -3.82 -14.82 3.60
N ARG A 19 -4.32 -13.97 2.68
CA ARG A 19 -5.60 -13.26 2.76
C ARG A 19 -5.82 -12.53 4.10
N ARG A 20 -4.73 -12.14 4.76
CA ARG A 20 -4.79 -11.36 6.01
C ARG A 20 -5.00 -9.90 5.65
N PRO A 21 -6.06 -9.26 6.17
CA PRO A 21 -6.35 -7.87 5.83
C PRO A 21 -5.28 -6.93 6.41
N VAL A 22 -5.05 -5.85 5.69
CA VAL A 22 -4.15 -4.75 6.06
C VAL A 22 -4.99 -3.58 6.56
N ARG A 23 -4.54 -2.97 7.66
CA ARG A 23 -5.13 -1.73 8.17
C ARG A 23 -4.67 -0.55 7.31
N VAL A 24 -5.61 0.21 6.75
CA VAL A 24 -5.30 1.41 5.96
C VAL A 24 -5.48 2.65 6.82
N LEU A 25 -4.43 3.48 6.84
CA LEU A 25 -4.41 4.80 7.44
C LEU A 25 -4.22 5.82 6.32
N ARG A 26 -5.06 6.86 6.27
CA ARG A 26 -4.90 7.99 5.34
C ARG A 26 -4.51 9.23 6.11
N ALA A 27 -3.45 9.90 5.66
CA ALA A 27 -2.99 11.14 6.26
C ALA A 27 -3.51 12.34 5.46
N ALA A 28 -3.81 13.44 6.15
CA ALA A 28 -4.22 14.71 5.55
C ALA A 28 -3.14 15.33 4.67
N SER A 29 -1.87 14.95 4.88
CA SER A 29 -0.74 15.37 4.03
C SER A 29 -0.77 14.77 2.62
N GLY A 30 -1.66 13.81 2.33
CA GLY A 30 -1.82 13.24 1.00
C GLY A 30 -2.58 14.15 0.04
N SER A 31 -2.08 14.34 -1.18
CA SER A 31 -2.74 15.10 -2.25
C SER A 31 -3.85 14.31 -2.96
N SER A 32 -4.73 13.65 -2.20
CA SER A 32 -5.81 12.80 -2.74
C SER A 32 -7.18 13.29 -2.29
N ALA A 33 -8.19 13.18 -3.15
CA ALA A 33 -9.58 13.43 -2.79
C ALA A 33 -10.09 12.54 -1.63
N PHE A 34 -9.38 11.44 -1.33
CA PHE A 34 -9.68 10.55 -0.21
C PHE A 34 -8.95 10.89 1.09
N ALA A 35 -8.04 11.87 1.06
CA ALA A 35 -7.32 12.32 2.25
C ALA A 35 -8.29 13.03 3.22
N PRO A 36 -8.15 12.83 4.54
CA PRO A 36 -8.92 13.60 5.51
C PRO A 36 -8.48 15.07 5.52
N GLU A 37 -9.34 15.98 5.99
CA GLU A 37 -9.00 17.41 6.09
C GLU A 37 -7.85 17.66 7.09
N GLN A 38 -7.80 16.89 8.18
CA GLN A 38 -6.81 17.05 9.25
C GLN A 38 -6.41 15.68 9.83
N GLY A 39 -5.16 15.58 10.29
CA GLY A 39 -4.66 14.41 11.03
C GLY A 39 -4.51 13.12 10.21
N ILE A 40 -4.70 11.98 10.87
CA ILE A 40 -4.63 10.64 10.28
C ILE A 40 -5.96 9.92 10.55
N ARG A 41 -6.64 9.49 9.48
CA ARG A 41 -7.89 8.72 9.56
C ARG A 41 -7.62 7.23 9.38
N TYR A 42 -8.17 6.41 10.28
CA TYR A 42 -8.31 4.98 10.04
C TYR A 42 -9.42 4.72 9.02
N ASP A 43 -9.05 4.16 7.87
CA ASP A 43 -9.94 3.98 6.71
C ASP A 43 -10.57 2.57 6.65
N GLY A 44 -10.11 1.66 7.52
CA GLY A 44 -10.62 0.31 7.67
C GLY A 44 -9.63 -0.78 7.26
N LEU A 45 -10.18 -1.98 7.08
CA LEU A 45 -9.45 -3.17 6.65
C LEU A 45 -9.57 -3.36 5.15
N TYR A 46 -8.45 -3.70 4.51
CA TYR A 46 -8.34 -3.92 3.07
C TYR A 46 -7.64 -5.24 2.78
N LEU A 47 -8.04 -5.92 1.71
CA LEU A 47 -7.36 -7.08 1.18
C LEU A 47 -6.48 -6.67 0.00
N VAL A 48 -5.25 -7.19 -0.04
CA VAL A 48 -4.37 -7.05 -1.20
C VAL A 48 -4.81 -8.07 -2.24
N VAL A 49 -5.45 -7.61 -3.31
CA VAL A 49 -5.98 -8.48 -4.37
C VAL A 49 -4.97 -8.69 -5.49
N ASN A 50 -4.13 -7.69 -5.76
CA ASN A 50 -3.14 -7.78 -6.82
C ASN A 50 -1.82 -7.07 -6.47
N CYS A 51 -0.74 -7.45 -7.16
CA CYS A 51 0.58 -6.84 -7.02
C CYS A 51 1.33 -6.91 -8.36
N PHE A 52 1.96 -5.81 -8.77
CA PHE A 52 2.72 -5.74 -10.01
C PHE A 52 3.93 -4.82 -9.90
N GLU A 53 4.96 -5.14 -10.68
CA GLU A 53 6.16 -4.32 -10.83
C GLU A 53 5.89 -3.23 -11.87
N ARG A 54 6.24 -1.98 -11.55
CA ARG A 54 6.26 -0.87 -12.51
C ARG A 54 7.66 -0.28 -12.54
N ARG A 55 8.22 -0.15 -13.73
CA ARG A 55 9.48 0.56 -13.95
C ARG A 55 9.20 1.99 -14.38
N SER A 56 9.90 2.95 -13.79
CA SER A 56 9.83 4.36 -14.14
C SER A 56 11.17 5.02 -13.86
N ASN A 57 11.71 5.78 -14.83
CA ASN A 57 12.99 6.50 -14.71
C ASN A 57 14.18 5.62 -14.22
N GLY A 58 14.20 4.34 -14.62
CA GLY A 58 15.25 3.39 -14.20
C GLY A 58 15.04 2.78 -12.81
N GLU A 59 14.01 3.19 -12.07
CA GLU A 59 13.66 2.64 -10.76
C GLU A 59 12.49 1.67 -10.85
N VAL A 60 12.47 0.72 -9.90
CA VAL A 60 11.44 -0.32 -9.78
C VAL A 60 10.51 0.02 -8.62
N TYR A 61 9.22 0.07 -8.90
CA TYR A 61 8.14 0.32 -7.96
C TYR A 61 7.24 -0.92 -7.86
N TRP A 62 6.88 -1.31 -6.64
CA TRP A 62 5.86 -2.32 -6.40
C TRP A 62 4.51 -1.63 -6.15
N LEU A 63 3.54 -1.93 -7.01
CA LEU A 63 2.18 -1.44 -6.90
C LEU A 63 1.29 -2.56 -6.37
N PHE A 64 0.37 -2.19 -5.48
CA PHE A 64 -0.57 -3.10 -4.85
C PHE A 64 -1.99 -2.59 -5.09
N GLU A 65 -2.86 -3.49 -5.50
CA GLU A 65 -4.29 -3.22 -5.59
C GLU A 65 -4.97 -3.70 -4.31
N LEU A 66 -5.70 -2.80 -3.65
CA LEU A 66 -6.36 -3.05 -2.37
C LEU A 66 -7.87 -2.88 -2.52
N HIS A 67 -8.63 -3.86 -2.05
CA HIS A 67 -10.09 -3.79 -1.97
C HIS A 67 -10.53 -3.73 -0.52
N LYS A 68 -11.47 -2.84 -0.20
CA LYS A 68 -12.01 -2.74 1.16
C LYS A 68 -12.83 -4.00 1.46
N VAL A 69 -12.70 -4.54 2.67
CA VAL A 69 -13.53 -5.66 3.17
C VAL A 69 -14.98 -5.20 3.35
#